data_AF-A0A7S0KFN8-F1
#
_entry.id   AF-A0A7S0KFN8-F1
#
_cell.length_a   1.000
_cell.length_b   1.000
_cell.length_c   1.000
_cell.angle_alpha   90.00
_cell.angle_beta   90.00
_cell.angle_gamma   90.00
#
_symmetry.space_group_name_H-M   'P 1'
#
loop_
_entity.id
_entity.type
_entity.pdbx_description
1 polymer ?
#
loop_
_entity_poly.entity_id
_entity_poly.type
_entity_poly.pdbx_seq_one_letter_code
_entity_poly.pdbx_strand_id
1 'polypeptide(L)'
;MRPLPTSMAGVSRVSPVSFLNAKPSIAIFLLRMVSAMFNTIRNKKIAMLGFAFKKDTGDTRETPAIDVGKGLIEDGAQLAIYDPQVKEDQIAYDMEGMMGNITCYKTAKEALQDAHAVTIMTEWDEFKSYDWKEIYDVMQKPAFVFDGRLILDHDHLREIGFIVYALGKPIDPFIKSAEGA
;
A
#
# COMPACT_ATOMS: atom_id res chain seq x y z
N MET A 1 9.60 15.19 -15.84
CA MET A 1 8.29 15.72 -15.43
C MET A 1 7.35 14.53 -15.24
N ARG A 2 6.65 14.40 -14.10
CA ARG A 2 5.70 13.30 -13.88
C ARG A 2 4.54 13.46 -14.87
N PRO A 3 4.29 12.52 -15.80
CA PRO A 3 3.18 12.68 -16.74
C PRO A 3 1.88 12.67 -15.96
N LEU A 4 1.05 13.70 -16.17
CA LEU A 4 -0.32 13.70 -15.67
C LEU A 4 -1.10 12.60 -16.40
N PRO A 5 -2.07 11.94 -15.75
CA PRO A 5 -2.95 11.03 -16.45
C PRO A 5 -3.67 11.78 -17.57
N THR A 6 -3.67 11.23 -18.78
CA THR A 6 -4.63 11.63 -19.82
C THR A 6 -6.04 11.40 -19.27
N SER A 7 -6.84 12.47 -19.22
CA SER A 7 -8.28 12.54 -18.86
C SER A 7 -8.88 11.30 -18.18
N MET A 8 -9.30 11.47 -16.93
CA MET A 8 -10.05 10.47 -16.14
C MET A 8 -11.53 10.32 -16.59
N ALA A 9 -11.91 10.84 -17.76
CA ALA A 9 -13.27 10.79 -18.29
C ALA A 9 -13.66 9.34 -18.63
N GLY A 10 -14.28 8.65 -17.68
CA GLY A 10 -14.78 7.28 -17.86
C GLY A 10 -14.66 6.38 -16.64
N VAL A 11 -13.94 6.78 -15.59
CA VAL A 11 -13.88 6.01 -14.36
C VAL A 11 -15.16 6.28 -13.55
N SER A 12 -16.10 5.34 -13.59
CA SER A 12 -17.27 5.38 -12.69
C SER A 12 -16.78 5.38 -11.24
N ARG A 13 -17.41 6.19 -10.38
CA ARG A 13 -17.24 6.09 -8.93
C ARG A 13 -17.81 4.75 -8.46
N VAL A 14 -17.04 3.68 -8.58
CA VAL A 14 -17.29 2.47 -7.82
C VAL A 14 -16.93 2.78 -6.37
N SER A 15 -17.94 2.79 -5.50
CA SER A 15 -17.70 2.78 -4.06
C SER A 15 -16.99 1.46 -3.73
N PRO A 16 -15.76 1.50 -3.22
CA PRO A 16 -15.03 0.31 -2.84
C PRO A 16 -15.82 -0.52 -1.82
N VAL A 17 -15.87 -1.83 -2.07
CA VAL A 17 -16.75 -2.76 -1.32
C VAL A 17 -16.26 -2.90 0.13
N SER A 18 -14.96 -2.73 0.33
CA SER A 18 -14.26 -2.84 1.62
C SER A 18 -14.69 -1.82 2.69
N PHE A 19 -15.49 -0.80 2.34
CA PHE A 19 -15.80 0.31 3.26
C PHE A 19 -16.99 0.07 4.19
N LEU A 20 -17.83 -0.93 3.91
CA LEU A 20 -19.08 -1.08 4.64
C LEU A 20 -18.90 -1.56 6.08
N ASN A 21 -17.78 -2.21 6.41
CA ASN A 21 -17.55 -2.84 7.72
C ASN A 21 -16.21 -2.49 8.40
N ALA A 22 -15.37 -1.66 7.77
CA ALA A 22 -14.05 -1.32 8.31
C ALA A 22 -14.11 -0.26 9.42
N LYS A 23 -13.17 -0.30 10.36
CA LYS A 23 -12.94 0.79 11.34
C LYS A 23 -12.75 2.13 10.58
N PRO A 24 -13.24 3.28 11.07
CA PRO A 24 -13.21 4.53 10.31
C PRO A 24 -11.84 4.95 9.78
N SER A 25 -10.77 4.75 10.55
CA SER A 25 -9.40 5.03 10.13
C SER A 25 -8.94 4.15 8.97
N ILE A 26 -9.28 2.86 9.01
CA ILE A 26 -8.97 1.89 7.96
C ILE A 26 -9.73 2.22 6.68
N ALA A 27 -11.03 2.54 6.80
CA ALA A 27 -11.87 2.91 5.67
C ALA A 27 -11.31 4.16 4.95
N ILE A 28 -10.90 5.19 5.71
CA ILE A 28 -10.28 6.39 5.13
C ILE A 28 -8.96 6.05 4.43
N PHE A 29 -8.12 5.22 5.05
CA PHE A 29 -6.83 4.84 4.47
C PHE A 29 -7.01 4.11 3.13
N LEU A 30 -7.86 3.08 3.10
CA LEU A 30 -8.19 2.33 1.89
C LEU A 30 -8.82 3.22 0.81
N LEU A 31 -9.75 4.13 1.18
CA LEU A 31 -10.32 5.12 0.25
C LEU A 31 -9.24 5.96 -0.42
N ARG A 32 -8.24 6.39 0.34
CA ARG A 32 -7.12 7.17 -0.20
C ARG A 32 -6.25 6.34 -1.12
N MET A 33 -6.01 5.07 -0.80
CA MET A 33 -5.29 4.15 -1.69
C MET A 33 -6.01 3.99 -3.04
N VAL A 34 -7.29 3.64 -3.01
CA VAL A 34 -8.08 3.40 -4.22
C VAL A 34 -8.23 4.68 -5.04
N SER A 35 -8.57 5.80 -4.39
CA SER A 35 -8.77 7.08 -5.06
C SER A 35 -7.49 7.60 -5.73
N ALA A 36 -6.35 7.51 -5.03
CA ALA A 36 -5.05 7.92 -5.58
C ALA A 36 -4.64 7.07 -6.79
N MET A 37 -5.03 5.79 -6.81
CA MET A 37 -4.77 4.85 -7.91
C MET A 37 -5.88 4.83 -8.96
N PHE A 38 -6.46 6.00 -9.26
CA PHE A 38 -7.46 6.18 -10.33
C PHE A 38 -8.76 5.40 -10.10
N ASN A 39 -9.21 5.33 -8.85
CA ASN A 39 -10.42 4.64 -8.39
C ASN A 39 -10.51 3.14 -8.74
N THR A 40 -9.38 2.50 -9.07
CA THR A 40 -9.35 1.05 -9.27
C THR A 40 -8.00 0.45 -8.91
N ILE A 41 -8.04 -0.65 -8.16
CA ILE A 41 -6.85 -1.43 -7.79
C ILE A 41 -6.91 -2.87 -8.28
N ARG A 42 -7.89 -3.19 -9.12
CA ARG A 42 -8.08 -4.54 -9.66
C ARG A 42 -6.82 -5.00 -10.40
N ASN A 43 -6.34 -6.19 -10.03
CA ASN A 43 -5.13 -6.83 -10.53
C ASN A 43 -3.83 -6.04 -10.31
N LYS A 44 -3.85 -4.94 -9.54
CA LYS A 44 -2.63 -4.22 -9.19
C LYS A 44 -1.89 -4.99 -8.09
N LYS A 45 -0.60 -5.21 -8.29
CA LYS A 45 0.31 -5.68 -7.24
C LYS A 45 0.52 -4.56 -6.22
N ILE A 46 0.15 -4.79 -4.96
CA ILE A 46 0.39 -3.88 -3.83
C ILE A 46 1.33 -4.59 -2.86
N ALA A 47 2.53 -4.04 -2.68
CA ALA A 47 3.48 -4.51 -1.69
C ALA A 47 3.06 -4.03 -0.30
N MET A 48 2.89 -4.94 0.65
CA MET A 48 2.61 -4.64 2.05
C MET A 48 3.88 -4.94 2.84
N LEU A 49 4.53 -3.88 3.33
CA LEU A 49 5.69 -4.00 4.20
C LEU A 49 5.27 -3.88 5.65
N GLY A 50 5.47 -4.97 6.39
CA GLY A 50 4.98 -5.15 7.74
C GLY A 50 3.62 -5.85 7.78
N PHE A 51 3.49 -6.77 8.71
CA PHE A 51 2.25 -7.48 9.03
C PHE A 51 2.04 -7.54 10.55
N ALA A 52 3.12 -7.58 11.34
CA ALA A 52 3.05 -7.50 12.79
C ALA A 52 2.39 -6.20 13.26
N PHE A 53 1.77 -6.22 14.45
CA PHE A 53 1.04 -5.05 14.97
C PHE A 53 1.98 -3.85 15.23
N LYS A 54 3.24 -4.13 15.57
CA LYS A 54 4.34 -3.18 15.80
C LYS A 54 5.67 -3.85 15.48
N LYS A 55 6.77 -3.07 15.46
CA LYS A 55 8.11 -3.64 15.28
C LYS A 55 8.59 -4.50 16.46
N ASP A 56 9.64 -5.26 16.22
CA ASP A 56 10.35 -6.13 17.17
C ASP A 56 9.50 -7.29 17.74
N THR A 57 8.46 -7.71 17.01
CA THR A 57 7.63 -8.85 17.35
C THR A 57 7.03 -9.50 16.10
N GLY A 58 6.69 -10.78 16.17
CA GLY A 58 5.85 -11.49 15.19
C GLY A 58 4.37 -11.54 15.56
N ASP A 59 3.93 -10.79 16.57
CA ASP A 59 2.53 -10.77 17.03
C ASP A 59 1.64 -9.99 16.05
N THR A 60 0.63 -10.67 15.51
CA THR A 60 -0.30 -10.16 14.50
C THR A 60 -1.67 -9.80 15.08
N ARG A 61 -1.91 -10.06 16.37
CA ARG A 61 -3.21 -9.76 16.98
C ARG A 61 -3.48 -8.25 16.92
N GLU A 62 -4.70 -7.90 16.53
CA GLU A 62 -5.15 -6.51 16.36
C GLU A 62 -4.31 -5.68 15.36
N THR A 63 -3.53 -6.32 14.49
CA THR A 63 -2.77 -5.58 13.47
C THR A 63 -3.70 -4.93 12.45
N PRO A 64 -3.52 -3.64 12.11
CA PRO A 64 -4.26 -3.01 11.02
C PRO A 64 -3.92 -3.60 9.65
N ALA A 65 -2.81 -4.34 9.53
CA ALA A 65 -2.40 -5.00 8.27
C ALA A 65 -3.45 -6.00 7.77
N ILE A 66 -4.14 -6.72 8.68
CA ILE A 66 -5.20 -7.66 8.34
C ILE A 66 -6.39 -6.90 7.72
N ASP A 67 -6.91 -5.89 8.42
CA ASP A 67 -8.10 -5.14 7.95
C ASP A 67 -7.82 -4.41 6.62
N VAL A 68 -6.63 -3.80 6.48
CA VAL A 68 -6.21 -3.19 5.21
C VAL A 68 -6.05 -4.25 4.13
N GLY A 69 -5.38 -5.37 4.42
CA GLY A 69 -5.15 -6.43 3.46
C GLY A 69 -6.45 -7.02 2.91
N LYS A 70 -7.41 -7.31 3.79
CA LYS A 70 -8.75 -7.79 3.41
C LYS A 70 -9.44 -6.82 2.47
N GLY A 71 -9.46 -5.53 2.82
CA GLY A 71 -10.10 -4.51 1.99
C GLY A 71 -9.47 -4.38 0.60
N LEU A 72 -8.13 -4.42 0.51
CA LEU A 72 -7.44 -4.38 -0.78
C LEU A 72 -7.76 -5.60 -1.65
N ILE A 73 -7.85 -6.80 -1.06
CA ILE A 73 -8.20 -8.04 -1.78
C ILE A 73 -9.66 -8.00 -2.25
N GLU A 74 -10.58 -7.52 -1.42
CA GLU A 74 -12.00 -7.37 -1.76
C GLU A 74 -12.20 -6.43 -2.98
N ASP A 75 -11.36 -5.41 -3.12
CA ASP A 75 -11.33 -4.52 -4.28
C ASP A 75 -10.49 -5.07 -5.46
N GLY A 76 -9.99 -6.30 -5.34
CA GLY A 76 -9.37 -7.07 -6.41
C GLY A 76 -7.86 -6.88 -6.57
N ALA A 77 -7.16 -6.35 -5.56
CA ALA A 77 -5.70 -6.26 -5.59
C ALA A 77 -5.02 -7.64 -5.48
N GLN A 78 -3.73 -7.66 -5.83
CA GLN A 78 -2.81 -8.77 -5.56
C GLN A 78 -1.83 -8.31 -4.49
N LEU A 79 -1.83 -8.92 -3.32
CA LEU A 79 -0.96 -8.52 -2.21
C LEU A 79 0.37 -9.27 -2.25
N ALA A 80 1.44 -8.51 -2.13
CA ALA A 80 2.80 -9.01 -1.94
C ALA A 80 3.25 -8.65 -0.53
N ILE A 81 3.24 -9.60 0.39
CA ILE A 81 3.49 -9.35 1.81
C ILE A 81 4.93 -9.68 2.15
N TYR A 82 5.58 -8.78 2.88
CA TYR A 82 6.85 -9.04 3.56
C TYR A 82 6.80 -8.50 4.98
N ASP A 83 7.14 -9.35 5.95
CA ASP A 83 7.40 -8.95 7.33
C ASP A 83 8.64 -9.71 7.84
N PRO A 84 9.59 -9.06 8.55
CA PRO A 84 10.81 -9.71 9.03
C PRO A 84 10.61 -10.79 10.10
N GLN A 85 9.50 -10.75 10.84
CA GLN A 85 9.28 -11.62 12.01
C GLN A 85 7.99 -12.44 11.94
N VAL A 86 7.01 -12.05 11.12
CA VAL A 86 5.79 -12.85 10.92
C VAL A 86 6.04 -13.94 9.88
N LYS A 87 5.77 -15.18 10.27
CA LYS A 87 5.90 -16.36 9.40
C LYS A 87 4.72 -16.45 8.43
N GLU A 88 4.96 -17.04 7.27
CA GLU A 88 3.93 -17.29 6.24
C GLU A 88 2.72 -18.06 6.78
N ASP A 89 2.93 -19.10 7.60
CA ASP A 89 1.83 -19.86 8.20
C ASP A 89 0.91 -18.99 9.08
N GLN A 90 1.48 -18.01 9.78
CA GLN A 90 0.70 -17.08 10.61
C GLN A 90 -0.11 -16.12 9.72
N ILE A 91 0.50 -15.60 8.65
CA ILE A 91 -0.22 -14.77 7.66
C ILE A 91 -1.35 -15.58 7.02
N ALA A 92 -1.10 -16.84 6.65
CA ALA A 92 -2.09 -17.72 6.05
C ALA A 92 -3.27 -18.03 6.99
N TYR A 93 -2.99 -18.20 8.28
CA TYR A 93 -4.01 -18.35 9.31
C TYR A 93 -4.85 -17.06 9.47
N ASP A 94 -4.20 -15.90 9.58
CA ASP A 94 -4.89 -14.62 9.79
C ASP A 94 -5.68 -14.15 8.54
N MET A 95 -5.26 -14.59 7.35
CA MET A 95 -5.83 -14.28 6.04
C MET A 95 -6.53 -15.48 5.41
N GLU A 96 -7.05 -16.40 6.22
CA GLU A 96 -7.74 -17.61 5.76
C GLU A 96 -8.83 -17.28 4.72
N GLY A 97 -8.87 -18.07 3.64
CA GLY A 97 -9.81 -17.88 2.53
C GLY A 97 -9.40 -16.79 1.51
N MET A 98 -8.33 -16.02 1.77
CA MET A 98 -7.87 -14.95 0.87
C MET A 98 -6.49 -15.19 0.25
N MET A 99 -5.83 -16.30 0.60
CA MET A 99 -4.47 -16.62 0.14
C MET A 99 -4.33 -16.73 -1.38
N GLY A 100 -5.42 -16.94 -2.13
CA GLY A 100 -5.40 -16.91 -3.60
C GLY A 100 -4.98 -15.56 -4.22
N ASN A 101 -5.02 -14.48 -3.44
CA ASN A 101 -4.61 -13.13 -3.83
C ASN A 101 -3.38 -12.64 -3.06
N ILE A 102 -2.71 -13.51 -2.30
CA ILE A 102 -1.58 -13.17 -1.45
C ILE A 102 -0.35 -13.97 -1.90
N THR A 103 0.79 -13.30 -1.98
CA THR A 103 2.10 -13.96 -2.08
C THR A 103 2.99 -13.41 -0.97
N CYS A 104 3.49 -14.31 -0.11
CA CYS A 104 4.46 -13.98 0.91
C CYS A 104 5.88 -14.05 0.33
N TYR A 105 6.69 -13.04 0.60
CA TYR A 105 8.06 -12.94 0.10
C TYR A 105 9.06 -13.06 1.23
N LYS A 106 10.29 -13.50 0.90
CA LYS A 106 11.38 -13.62 1.87
C LYS A 106 12.15 -12.32 2.06
N THR A 107 11.99 -11.38 1.13
CA THR A 107 12.63 -10.07 1.19
C THR A 107 11.68 -8.97 0.71
N ALA A 108 11.83 -7.76 1.25
CA ALA A 108 11.08 -6.58 0.79
C ALA A 108 11.31 -6.32 -0.70
N LYS A 109 12.54 -6.52 -1.20
CA LYS A 109 12.90 -6.28 -2.62
C LYS A 109 12.06 -7.12 -3.57
N GLU A 110 11.87 -8.40 -3.28
CA GLU A 110 11.03 -9.28 -4.13
C GLU A 110 9.54 -8.88 -4.05
N ALA A 111 9.06 -8.49 -2.87
CA ALA A 111 7.69 -8.00 -2.72
C ALA A 111 7.45 -6.72 -3.54
N LEU A 112 8.45 -5.83 -3.61
CA LEU A 112 8.38 -4.53 -4.28
C LEU A 112 8.57 -4.59 -5.80
N GLN A 113 9.23 -5.64 -6.31
CA GLN A 113 9.43 -5.84 -7.75
C GLN A 113 8.09 -5.78 -8.51
N ASP A 114 7.96 -4.93 -9.53
CA ASP A 114 6.75 -4.72 -10.31
C ASP A 114 5.49 -4.33 -9.51
N ALA A 115 5.66 -3.88 -8.26
CA ALA A 115 4.54 -3.37 -7.48
C ALA A 115 4.08 -2.00 -8.03
N HIS A 116 2.77 -1.76 -7.99
CA HIS A 116 2.18 -0.45 -8.32
C HIS A 116 2.25 0.49 -7.12
N ALA A 117 2.11 -0.07 -5.93
CA ALA A 117 2.11 0.65 -4.68
C ALA A 117 2.86 -0.14 -3.61
N VAL A 118 3.42 0.58 -2.66
CA VAL A 118 3.85 0.04 -1.36
C VAL A 118 3.01 0.65 -0.25
N THR A 119 2.56 -0.17 0.69
CA THR A 119 1.93 0.28 1.94
C THR A 119 2.77 -0.14 3.14
N ILE A 120 3.11 0.81 3.99
CA ILE A 120 3.87 0.56 5.22
C ILE A 120 2.89 0.34 6.36
N MET A 121 2.83 -0.90 6.84
CA MET A 121 1.87 -1.34 7.84
C MET A 121 2.51 -1.63 9.20
N THR A 122 3.84 -1.65 9.29
CA THR A 122 4.59 -1.81 10.55
C THR A 122 5.87 -0.97 10.50
N GLU A 123 6.20 -0.32 11.61
CA GLU A 123 7.33 0.62 11.72
C GLU A 123 8.73 -0.02 11.84
N TRP A 124 9.01 -1.08 11.07
CA TRP A 124 10.32 -1.74 11.07
C TRP A 124 11.43 -0.76 10.65
N ASP A 125 12.52 -0.73 11.42
CA ASP A 125 13.60 0.26 11.20
C ASP A 125 14.33 0.04 9.87
N GLU A 126 14.39 -1.20 9.36
CA GLU A 126 15.03 -1.48 8.07
C GLU A 126 14.37 -0.74 6.89
N PHE A 127 13.05 -0.53 6.92
CA PHE A 127 12.32 0.15 5.86
C PHE A 127 12.76 1.62 5.67
N LYS A 128 13.29 2.25 6.73
CA LYS A 128 13.81 3.62 6.69
C LYS A 128 15.14 3.72 5.94
N SER A 129 15.89 2.62 5.91
CA SER A 129 17.27 2.56 5.42
C SER A 129 17.40 2.02 4.00
N TYR A 130 16.29 1.59 3.39
CA TYR A 130 16.31 1.06 2.03
C TYR A 130 16.70 2.12 1.00
N ASP A 131 17.35 1.67 -0.08
CA ASP A 131 17.55 2.48 -1.27
C ASP A 131 16.22 2.61 -2.01
N TRP A 132 15.49 3.65 -1.67
CA TRP A 132 14.19 3.95 -2.28
C TRP A 132 14.30 4.35 -3.75
N LYS A 133 15.48 4.75 -4.24
CA LYS A 133 15.68 5.02 -5.66
C LYS A 133 15.74 3.71 -6.46
N GLU A 134 16.47 2.71 -5.97
CA GLU A 134 16.47 1.37 -6.56
C GLU A 134 15.08 0.74 -6.53
N ILE A 135 14.37 0.85 -5.41
CA ILE A 135 12.99 0.36 -5.28
C ILE A 135 12.08 1.06 -6.30
N TYR A 136 12.19 2.39 -6.42
CA TYR A 136 11.44 3.13 -7.41
C TYR A 136 11.68 2.56 -8.80
N ASP A 137 12.92 2.29 -9.20
CA ASP A 137 13.25 1.87 -10.56
C ASP A 137 12.64 0.51 -10.95
N VAL A 138 12.40 -0.38 -10.00
CA VAL A 138 11.79 -1.70 -10.25
C VAL A 138 10.27 -1.74 -10.12
N MET A 139 9.64 -0.67 -9.62
CA MET A 139 8.18 -0.59 -9.48
C MET A 139 7.50 -0.17 -10.80
N GLN A 140 6.19 -0.42 -10.90
CA GLN A 140 5.37 0.11 -11.99
C GLN A 140 5.20 1.63 -11.88
N LYS A 141 4.93 2.31 -12.99
CA LYS A 141 4.75 3.77 -13.02
C LYS A 141 3.32 4.15 -13.42
N PRO A 142 2.69 5.14 -12.76
CA PRO A 142 3.20 5.86 -11.58
C PRO A 142 3.33 4.96 -10.34
N ALA A 143 4.35 5.21 -9.51
CA ALA A 143 4.64 4.43 -8.30
C ALA A 143 4.12 5.15 -7.05
N PHE A 144 3.39 4.45 -6.19
CA PHE A 144 2.75 5.02 -5.01
C PHE A 144 3.36 4.51 -3.71
N VAL A 145 3.47 5.39 -2.73
CA VAL A 145 3.81 5.05 -1.33
C VAL A 145 2.67 5.47 -0.42
N PHE A 146 2.17 4.54 0.37
CA PHE A 146 1.17 4.77 1.41
C PHE A 146 1.80 4.46 2.77
N ASP A 147 2.26 5.50 3.47
CA ASP A 147 2.91 5.35 4.77
C ASP A 147 1.89 5.47 5.91
N GLY A 148 1.42 4.33 6.40
CA GLY A 148 0.51 4.24 7.54
C GLY A 148 1.20 4.42 8.90
N ARG A 149 2.54 4.46 8.94
CA ARG A 149 3.33 4.48 10.17
C ARG A 149 4.19 5.74 10.35
N LEU A 150 4.25 6.59 9.33
CA LEU A 150 4.96 7.88 9.33
C LEU A 150 6.46 7.72 9.61
N ILE A 151 7.07 6.68 9.03
CA ILE A 151 8.48 6.37 9.26
C ILE A 151 9.41 6.75 8.11
N LEU A 152 8.87 7.00 6.91
CA LEU A 152 9.68 7.29 5.73
C LEU A 152 9.94 8.79 5.57
N ASP A 153 11.03 9.12 4.88
CA ASP A 153 11.31 10.49 4.43
C ASP A 153 10.42 10.81 3.20
N HIS A 154 9.25 11.38 3.47
CA HIS A 154 8.25 11.64 2.43
C HIS A 154 8.70 12.68 1.40
N ASP A 155 9.55 13.63 1.78
CA ASP A 155 10.01 14.67 0.85
C ASP A 155 11.06 14.09 -0.10
N HIS A 156 11.99 13.30 0.43
CA HIS A 156 12.94 12.55 -0.38
C HIS A 156 12.25 11.57 -1.36
N LEU A 157 11.22 10.85 -0.91
CA LEU A 157 10.45 9.97 -1.79
C LEU A 157 9.76 10.73 -2.94
N ARG A 158 9.25 11.94 -2.68
CA ARG A 158 8.67 12.80 -3.72
C ARG A 158 9.71 13.30 -4.71
N GLU A 159 10.92 13.62 -4.24
CA GLU A 159 12.04 14.01 -5.10
C GLU A 159 12.45 12.87 -6.04
N ILE A 160 12.49 11.63 -5.54
CA ILE A 160 12.73 10.42 -6.37
C ILE A 160 11.64 10.29 -7.45
N GLY A 161 10.41 10.62 -7.12
CA GLY A 161 9.28 10.62 -8.05
C GLY A 161 8.10 9.74 -7.62
N PHE A 162 8.10 9.23 -6.39
CA PHE A 162 6.91 8.59 -5.82
C PHE A 162 5.77 9.59 -5.66
N ILE A 163 4.55 9.07 -5.68
CA ILE A 163 3.36 9.77 -5.21
C ILE A 163 3.11 9.30 -3.77
N VAL A 164 3.23 10.21 -2.81
CA VAL A 164 3.26 9.83 -1.39
C VAL A 164 2.00 10.27 -0.67
N TYR A 165 1.31 9.30 -0.07
CA TYR A 165 0.26 9.54 0.92
C TYR A 165 0.77 9.10 2.29
N ALA A 166 0.57 9.96 3.30
CA ALA A 166 0.93 9.68 4.68
C ALA A 166 -0.17 10.22 5.59
N LEU A 167 -0.51 9.48 6.65
CA LEU A 167 -1.57 9.86 7.58
C LEU A 167 -1.30 11.25 8.21
N GLY A 168 -2.31 12.11 8.23
CA GLY A 168 -2.20 13.45 8.80
C GLY A 168 -1.31 14.43 8.03
N LYS A 169 -0.79 14.07 6.85
CA LYS A 169 -0.02 14.97 5.98
C LYS A 169 -0.88 15.52 4.84
N PRO A 170 -0.54 16.69 4.27
CA PRO A 170 -1.18 17.19 3.06
C PRO A 170 -1.11 16.17 1.92
N ILE A 171 -2.22 16.02 1.19
CA ILE A 171 -2.29 15.16 0.01
C ILE A 171 -1.26 15.61 -1.02
N ASP A 172 -0.57 14.65 -1.63
CA ASP A 172 0.41 14.89 -2.69
C ASP A 172 -0.20 15.77 -3.81
N PRO A 173 0.52 16.80 -4.29
CA PRO A 173 0.03 17.65 -5.36
C PRO A 173 -0.42 16.90 -6.61
N PHE A 174 0.19 15.75 -6.92
CA PHE A 174 -0.22 14.92 -8.05
C PHE A 174 -1.68 14.46 -7.92
N ILE A 175 -2.06 13.97 -6.74
CA ILE A 175 -3.43 13.49 -6.48
C ILE A 175 -4.41 14.67 -6.55
N LYS A 176 -4.05 15.83 -5.97
CA LYS A 176 -4.90 17.04 -6.04
C LYS A 176 -5.17 17.48 -7.48
N SER A 177 -4.15 17.42 -8.35
CA SER A 177 -4.32 17.78 -9.76
C SER A 177 -5.20 16.81 -10.54
N ALA A 178 -5.25 15.53 -10.14
CA ALA A 178 -6.08 14.51 -10.78
C ALA A 178 -7.56 14.59 -10.35
N GLU A 179 -7.87 15.16 -9.19
CA GLU A 179 -9.25 15.39 -8.72
C GLU A 179 -9.92 16.62 -9.35
N GLY A 180 -9.13 17.56 -9.88
CA GLY A 180 -9.61 18.84 -10.46
C GLY A 180 -9.58 18.92 -11.98
N ALA A 181 -9.28 17.81 -12.68
CA ALA A 181 -9.13 17.73 -14.14
C ALA A 181 -10.23 16.90 -14.81
#